data_AF-A0A7J5W143-F1
#
_entry.id   AF-A0A7J5W143-F1
#
_cell.length_a   1.000
_cell.length_b   1.000
_cell.length_c   1.000
_cell.angle_alpha   90.00
_cell.angle_beta   90.00
_cell.angle_gamma   90.00
#
_symmetry.space_group_name_H-M   'P 1'
#
loop_
_entity.id
_entity.type
_entity.pdbx_description
1 polymer ?
#
loop_
_entity_poly.entity_id
_entity_poly.type
_entity_poly.pdbx_seq_one_letter_code
_entity_poly.pdbx_strand_id
1 'polypeptide(L)' 'MKALEFRSKIKNNQILIPLRLQSELATAQDRDVRVIVLIDDSEKNDYSHIMKAAESHFLQGFAESDSIYDTY' A
#
# COMPACT_ATOMS: atom_id res chain seq x y z
N MET A 1 9.52 18.62 9.48
CA MET A 1 8.63 18.13 8.41
C MET A 1 7.27 17.86 9.02
N LYS A 2 6.18 18.41 8.48
CA LYS A 2 4.80 18.25 8.98
C LYS A 2 4.01 17.42 7.96
N ALA A 3 3.39 16.33 8.41
CA ALA A 3 2.53 15.51 7.57
C ALA A 3 1.08 16.00 7.66
N LEU A 4 0.40 16.10 6.52
CA LEU A 4 -1.01 16.43 6.43
C LEU A 4 -1.74 15.23 5.84
N GLU A 5 -2.60 14.60 6.64
CA GLU A 5 -3.42 13.47 6.22
C GLU A 5 -4.84 13.95 5.90
N PHE A 6 -5.37 13.52 4.75
CA PHE A 6 -6.75 13.78 4.39
C PHE A 6 -7.30 12.67 3.50
N ARG A 7 -8.60 12.42 3.64
CA ARG A 7 -9.34 11.53 2.76
C ARG A 7 -9.87 12.32 1.57
N SER A 8 -9.51 11.91 0.37
CA SER A 8 -10.03 12.48 -0.88
C SER A 8 -10.28 11.37 -1.90
N LYS A 9 -11.05 11.70 -2.93
CA LYS A 9 -11.28 10.82 -4.08
C LYS A 9 -10.41 11.31 -5.24
N ILE A 10 -9.80 10.37 -5.95
CA ILE A 10 -9.13 10.67 -7.21
C ILE A 10 -10.21 10.85 -8.28
N LYS A 11 -10.23 12.01 -8.93
CA LYS A 11 -11.13 12.30 -10.06
C LYS A 11 -10.31 12.91 -11.19
N ASN A 12 -10.45 12.39 -12.41
CA ASN A 12 -9.70 12.86 -13.58
C ASN A 12 -8.17 12.83 -13.38
N ASN A 13 -7.64 11.79 -12.73
CA ASN A 13 -6.22 11.67 -12.38
C ASN A 13 -5.70 12.81 -11.48
N GLN A 14 -6.58 13.45 -10.70
CA GLN A 14 -6.24 14.52 -9.77
C GLN A 14 -6.75 14.17 -8.37
N ILE A 15 -5.91 14.42 -7.36
CA ILE A 15 -6.31 14.36 -5.95
C ILE A 15 -6.81 15.76 -5.57
N LEU A 16 -8.10 15.88 -5.27
CA LEU A 16 -8.67 17.15 -4.83
C LEU A 16 -8.27 17.42 -3.38
N ILE A 17 -7.52 18.50 -3.17
CA ILE A 17 -7.12 18.93 -1.83
C ILE A 17 -8.29 19.67 -1.16
N PRO A 18 -8.75 19.24 0.02
CA PRO A 18 -9.82 19.91 0.74
C PRO A 18 -9.49 21.37 1.04
N LEU A 19 -10.50 22.26 0.97
CA LEU A 19 -10.34 23.71 1.16
C LEU A 19 -9.60 24.08 2.46
N ARG A 20 -9.83 23.32 3.55
CA ARG A 20 -9.17 23.52 4.84
C ARG A 20 -7.65 23.37 4.78
N LEU A 21 -7.14 22.54 3.87
CA LEU A 21 -5.71 22.30 3.70
C LEU A 21 -5.08 23.18 2.62
N GLN A 22 -5.90 23.77 1.74
CA GLN A 22 -5.39 24.69 0.71
C GLN A 22 -4.71 25.91 1.34
N SER A 23 -5.25 26.44 2.44
CA SER A 23 -4.63 27.56 3.16
C SER A 23 -3.27 27.20 3.76
N GLU A 24 -3.13 25.99 4.31
CA GLU A 24 -1.86 25.49 4.84
C GLU A 24 -0.84 25.25 3.71
N LEU A 25 -1.29 24.72 2.57
CA LEU A 25 -0.46 24.47 1.39
C LEU A 25 -0.08 25.75 0.63
N ALA A 26 -0.91 26.78 0.67
CA ALA A 26 -0.61 28.09 0.08
C ALA A 26 0.63 28.74 0.72
N THR A 27 0.89 28.47 2.00
CA THR A 27 2.12 28.95 2.67
C THR A 27 3.38 28.21 2.21
N ALA A 28 3.23 27.10 1.51
CA ALA A 28 4.30 26.26 0.97
C ALA A 28 4.44 26.38 -0.56
N GLN A 29 3.92 27.46 -1.14
CA GLN A 29 4.09 27.76 -2.56
C GLN A 29 5.60 27.79 -2.92
N ASP A 30 5.97 27.14 -4.04
CA ASP A 30 7.35 26.94 -4.51
C ASP A 30 8.27 26.07 -3.64
N ARG A 31 7.73 25.17 -2.80
CA ARG A 31 8.53 24.19 -2.05
C ARG A 31 8.38 22.78 -2.59
N ASP A 32 9.48 22.03 -2.57
CA ASP A 32 9.46 20.60 -2.82
C ASP A 32 8.64 19.88 -1.73
N VAL A 33 7.62 19.14 -2.16
CA VAL A 33 6.72 18.39 -1.29
C VAL A 33 6.83 16.90 -1.57
N ARG A 34 7.02 16.11 -0.50
CA ARG A 34 6.95 14.65 -0.55
C ARG A 34 5.50 14.22 -0.39
N VAL A 35 4.95 13.60 -1.44
CA VAL A 35 3.57 13.09 -1.44
C VAL A 35 3.59 11.57 -1.17
N ILE A 36 2.79 11.12 -0.22
CA ILE A 36 2.56 9.70 0.07
C ILE A 36 1.08 9.44 -0.19
N VAL A 37 0.78 8.54 -1.13
CA VAL A 37 -0.60 8.17 -1.48
C VAL A 37 -0.85 6.75 -0.99
N LEU A 38 -1.86 6.59 -0.13
CA LEU A 38 -2.36 5.30 0.32
C LEU A 38 -3.71 5.07 -0.36
N ILE A 39 -3.81 4.02 -1.18
CA ILE A 39 -5.04 3.63 -1.85
C ILE A 39 -5.63 2.45 -1.08
N ASP A 40 -6.87 2.61 -0.62
CA ASP A 40 -7.62 1.55 0.03
C ASP A 40 -8.15 0.59 -1.03
N ASP A 41 -7.47 -0.55 -1.19
CA ASP A 41 -7.81 -1.58 -2.18
C ASP A 41 -8.79 -2.62 -1.62
N SER A 42 -9.86 -2.14 -0.98
CA SER A 42 -10.91 -2.99 -0.42
C SER A 42 -11.68 -3.79 -1.48
N GLU A 43 -11.53 -3.52 -2.78
CA GLU A 43 -12.32 -4.16 -3.85
C GLU A 43 -11.51 -4.85 -4.98
N LYS A 44 -10.18 -4.77 -5.04
CA LYS A 44 -9.42 -5.46 -6.11
C LYS A 44 -8.21 -6.24 -5.60
N ASN A 45 -8.51 -7.45 -5.16
CA ASN A 45 -7.81 -8.65 -5.61
C ASN A 45 -6.27 -8.74 -5.40
N ASP A 46 -5.70 -8.13 -4.36
CA ASP A 46 -4.26 -8.31 -4.05
C ASP A 46 -4.01 -9.34 -2.94
N TYR A 47 -5.01 -9.64 -2.11
CA TYR A 47 -4.91 -10.69 -1.08
C TYR A 47 -4.65 -12.08 -1.69
N SER A 48 -5.21 -12.38 -2.86
CA SER A 48 -5.02 -13.68 -3.51
C SER A 48 -3.61 -13.84 -4.08
N HIS A 49 -2.99 -12.77 -4.58
CA HIS A 49 -1.64 -12.77 -5.11
C HIS A 49 -0.59 -12.80 -4.00
N ILE A 50 -0.80 -12.03 -2.92
CA ILE A 50 0.08 -12.04 -1.75
C ILE A 50 0.01 -13.40 -1.04
N MET A 51 -1.19 -13.98 -0.88
CA MET A 51 -1.34 -15.30 -0.25
C MET A 51 -0.69 -16.39 -1.10
N LYS A 52 -0.88 -16.40 -2.42
CA LYS A 52 -0.23 -17.37 -3.32
C LYS A 52 1.29 -17.22 -3.33
N ALA A 53 1.81 -16.00 -3.32
CA ALA A 53 3.25 -15.77 -3.24
C ALA A 53 3.81 -16.25 -1.90
N ALA A 54 3.12 -15.95 -0.79
CA ALA A 54 3.51 -16.42 0.54
C ALA A 54 3.47 -17.96 0.64
N GLU A 55 2.42 -18.61 0.12
CA GLU A 55 2.29 -20.07 0.06
C GLU A 55 3.42 -20.70 -0.77
N SER A 56 3.68 -20.17 -1.96
CA SER A 56 4.77 -20.66 -2.83
C SER A 56 6.14 -20.50 -2.17
N HIS A 57 6.41 -19.39 -1.48
CA HIS A 57 7.68 -19.18 -0.80
C HIS A 57 7.82 -19.99 0.48
N PHE A 58 6.71 -20.27 1.19
CA PHE A 58 6.67 -21.15 2.34
C PHE A 58 6.96 -22.61 1.94
N LEU A 59 6.35 -23.08 0.85
CA LEU A 59 6.55 -24.43 0.32
C LEU A 59 7.92 -24.62 -0.33
N GLN A 60 8.53 -23.57 -0.89
CA GLN A 60 9.92 -23.63 -1.38
C GLN A 60 10.96 -23.81 -0.25
N GLY A 61 10.61 -23.47 0.99
CA GLY A 61 11.44 -23.71 2.17
C GLY A 61 11.32 -25.13 2.73
N PHE A 62 10.30 -25.88 2.31
CA PHE A 62 10.15 -27.31 2.62
C PHE A 62 10.77 -28.12 1.48
N ALA A 63 11.99 -28.62 1.68
CA ALA A 63 12.50 -29.67 0.80
C ALA A 63 11.77 -30.98 1.10
N GLU A 64 11.47 -31.82 0.09
CA GLU A 64 10.93 -33.17 0.31
C GLU A 64 11.83 -34.04 1.23
N SER A 65 13.10 -33.64 1.41
CA SER A 65 14.05 -34.26 2.34
C SER A 65 13.77 -33.95 3.82
N ASP A 66 13.01 -32.91 4.14
CA ASP A 66 12.62 -32.55 5.52
C ASP A 66 11.35 -33.26 5.99
N SER A 67 10.73 -34.08 5.12
CA SER A 67 9.64 -35.01 5.44
C SER A 67 10.15 -36.23 6.22
N ILE A 68 10.90 -36.01 7.30
CA ILE A 68 11.45 -37.06 8.18
C ILE A 68 10.32 -37.78 8.97
N TYR A 69 9.10 -37.23 8.94
CA TYR A 69 7.96 -37.73 9.71
C TYR A 69 6.91 -38.49 8.89
N ASP A 70 7.10 -38.71 7.58
CA ASP A 70 6.07 -39.38 6.74
C ASP A 70 6.24 -40.90 6.64
N THR A 71 7.08 -41.50 7.50
CA THR A 71 7.17 -42.95 7.67
C THR A 71 6.96 -43.33 9.13
N TYR A 72 5.70 -43.57 9.51
CA TYR A 72 5.28 -44.65 10.42
C TYR A 72 3.78 -44.98 10.23
#